data_AF-A0A4R0DLU0-F1
#
_entry.id   AF-A0A4R0DLU0-F1
#
_cell.length_a   1.000
_cell.length_b   1.000
_cell.length_c   1.000
_cell.angle_alpha   90.00
_cell.angle_beta   90.00
_cell.angle_gamma   90.00
#
_symmetry.space_group_name_H-M   'P 1'
#
loop_
_entity.id
_entity.type
_entity.pdbx_description
1 polymer ?
#
loop_
_entity_poly.entity_id
_entity_poly.type
_entity_poly.pdbx_seq_one_letter_code
_entity_poly.pdbx_strand_id
1 'polypeptide(L)'
;TSANQEDHVSMAPNAGKRLWPMADNVRGILAVEWLGACQGLDFREGLKSSPKLEQARKILRDQVPYYSEDRFFAPDIEQASELLASGCLNELLLPNLLPSL
;
A
#
# COMPACT_ATOMS: atom_id res chain seq x y z
N THR A 1 19.31 -31.08 -12.10
CA THR A 1 18.98 -32.50 -11.89
C THR A 1 20.06 -33.34 -12.53
N SER A 2 21.00 -33.83 -11.72
CA SER A 2 22.12 -34.69 -12.17
C SER A 2 21.80 -36.15 -11.92
N ALA A 3 21.43 -36.91 -12.97
CA ALA A 3 21.26 -38.37 -12.96
C ALA A 3 20.64 -38.97 -11.66
N ASN A 4 19.49 -38.45 -11.22
CA ASN A 4 18.78 -38.82 -9.98
C ASN A 4 19.53 -38.60 -8.64
N GLN A 5 20.67 -37.91 -8.59
CA GLN A 5 21.27 -37.45 -7.33
C GLN A 5 20.54 -36.23 -6.74
N GLU A 6 19.99 -35.40 -7.61
CA GLU A 6 19.12 -34.27 -7.25
C GLU A 6 17.68 -34.62 -7.63
N ASP A 7 17.15 -35.68 -7.03
CA ASP A 7 15.78 -36.16 -7.28
C ASP A 7 14.70 -35.34 -6.52
N HIS A 8 15.10 -34.60 -5.49
CA HIS A 8 14.25 -33.63 -4.78
C HIS A 8 14.85 -32.21 -4.81
N VAL A 9 14.08 -31.24 -5.30
CA VAL A 9 14.48 -29.82 -5.35
C VAL A 9 13.38 -28.92 -4.80
N SER A 10 13.75 -27.80 -4.18
CA SER A 10 12.82 -26.94 -3.43
C SER A 10 12.00 -25.98 -4.30
N MET A 11 12.48 -25.67 -5.51
CA MET A 11 11.93 -24.61 -6.36
C MET A 11 11.84 -23.23 -5.64
N ALA A 12 12.61 -23.04 -4.57
CA ALA A 12 12.56 -21.86 -3.71
C ALA A 12 12.73 -20.52 -4.45
N PRO A 13 13.61 -20.40 -5.49
CA PRO A 13 13.73 -19.16 -6.24
C PRO A 13 12.41 -18.69 -6.86
N ASN A 14 11.62 -19.62 -7.42
CA ASN A 14 10.31 -19.29 -8.00
C ASN A 14 9.29 -18.96 -6.91
N ALA A 15 9.33 -19.68 -5.78
CA ALA A 15 8.46 -19.43 -4.64
C ALA A 15 8.67 -18.03 -4.04
N GLY A 16 9.91 -17.56 -3.94
CA GLY A 16 10.24 -16.21 -3.47
C GLY A 16 9.98 -15.13 -4.52
N LYS A 17 10.48 -15.31 -5.75
CA LYS A 17 10.38 -14.30 -6.83
C LYS A 17 8.94 -13.89 -7.12
N ARG A 18 7.98 -14.81 -7.05
CA ARG A 18 6.56 -14.49 -7.31
C ARG A 18 5.94 -13.55 -6.26
N LEU A 19 6.51 -13.45 -5.06
CA LEU A 19 5.96 -12.61 -3.99
C LEU A 19 6.12 -11.11 -4.29
N TRP A 20 7.17 -10.71 -5.02
CA TRP A 20 7.37 -9.30 -5.39
C TRP A 20 6.24 -8.73 -6.24
N PRO A 21 5.90 -9.31 -7.43
CA PRO A 21 4.77 -8.80 -8.21
C PRO A 21 3.43 -8.97 -7.49
N MET A 22 3.28 -10.00 -6.63
CA MET A 22 2.08 -10.12 -5.79
C MET A 22 1.94 -8.97 -4.80
N ALA A 23 3.04 -8.58 -4.15
CA ALA A 23 3.06 -7.45 -3.22
C ALA A 23 2.81 -6.12 -3.95
N ASP A 24 3.34 -5.94 -5.15
CA ASP A 24 3.06 -4.76 -5.99
C ASP A 24 1.58 -4.67 -6.37
N ASN A 25 0.96 -5.78 -6.74
CA ASN A 25 -0.48 -5.83 -7.02
C ASN A 25 -1.32 -5.46 -5.78
N VAL A 26 -0.99 -6.03 -4.62
CA VAL A 26 -1.67 -5.73 -3.36
C VAL A 26 -1.48 -4.26 -2.97
N ARG A 27 -0.28 -3.71 -3.17
CA ARG A 27 0.00 -2.28 -2.92
C ARG A 27 -0.89 -1.39 -3.79
N GLY A 28 -1.08 -1.73 -5.06
CA GLY A 28 -2.00 -1.01 -5.95
C GLY A 28 -3.45 -1.04 -5.45
N ILE A 29 -3.92 -2.19 -4.97
CA ILE A 29 -5.26 -2.32 -4.37
C ILE A 29 -5.40 -1.43 -3.14
N LEU A 30 -4.42 -1.47 -2.24
CA LEU A 30 -4.41 -0.64 -1.02
C LEU A 30 -4.30 0.86 -1.32
N ALA A 31 -3.59 1.25 -2.39
CA ALA A 31 -3.51 2.64 -2.83
C ALA A 31 -4.89 3.16 -3.24
N VAL A 32 -5.65 2.38 -4.03
CA VAL A 32 -7.03 2.72 -4.43
C VAL A 32 -7.95 2.79 -3.21
N GLU A 33 -7.85 1.83 -2.28
CA GLU A 33 -8.60 1.85 -1.03
C GLU A 33 -8.33 3.12 -0.21
N TRP A 34 -7.06 3.50 -0.07
CA TRP A 34 -6.65 4.67 0.70
C TRP A 34 -7.15 5.98 0.08
N LEU A 35 -7.07 6.11 -1.25
CA LEU A 35 -7.67 7.22 -2.00
C LEU A 35 -9.17 7.32 -1.76
N GLY A 36 -9.90 6.21 -1.90
CA GLY A 36 -11.34 6.17 -1.71
C GLY A 36 -11.76 6.47 -0.26
N ALA A 37 -11.04 5.92 0.72
CA ALA A 37 -11.31 6.17 2.14
C ALA A 37 -11.09 7.63 2.52
N CYS A 38 -9.99 8.25 2.07
CA CYS A 38 -9.72 9.66 2.34
C CYS A 38 -10.78 10.56 1.67
N GLN A 39 -11.15 10.26 0.43
CA GLN A 39 -12.19 11.00 -0.28
C GLN A 39 -13.54 10.86 0.43
N GLY A 40 -13.89 9.66 0.90
CA GLY A 40 -15.12 9.42 1.66
C GLY A 40 -15.16 10.14 3.01
N LEU A 41 -14.00 10.33 3.66
CA LEU A 41 -13.87 11.17 4.85
C LEU A 41 -13.97 12.65 4.53
N ASP A 42 -13.43 13.11 3.39
CA ASP A 42 -13.56 14.50 2.95
C ASP A 42 -15.02 14.89 2.70
N PHE A 43 -15.83 13.98 2.16
CA PHE A 43 -17.28 14.19 1.99
C PHE A 43 -18.05 14.34 3.31
N ARG A 44 -17.44 13.97 4.45
CA ARG A 44 -18.04 14.09 5.79
C ARG A 44 -17.54 15.36 6.48
N GLU A 45 -17.73 16.50 5.84
CA GLU A 45 -17.23 17.79 6.33
C GLU A 45 -17.57 18.03 7.82
N GLY A 46 -16.58 18.52 8.57
CA GLY A 46 -16.71 18.80 10.01
C GLY A 46 -16.51 17.59 10.92
N LEU A 47 -16.47 16.36 10.40
CA LEU A 47 -16.14 15.17 11.18
C LEU A 47 -14.65 14.83 11.07
N LYS A 48 -14.11 14.27 12.15
CA LYS A 48 -12.74 13.76 12.21
C LYS A 48 -12.73 12.29 12.61
N SER A 49 -11.78 11.56 12.06
CA SER A 49 -11.43 10.21 12.46
C SER A 49 -10.49 10.23 13.67
N SER A 50 -9.93 9.07 14.02
CA SER A 50 -8.93 8.95 15.08
C SER A 50 -7.61 9.64 14.70
N PRO A 51 -6.77 10.05 15.68
CA PRO A 51 -5.55 10.81 15.40
C PRO A 51 -4.61 10.16 14.36
N LYS A 52 -4.40 8.83 14.45
CA LYS A 52 -3.56 8.09 13.50
C LYS A 52 -4.14 8.09 12.08
N LEU A 53 -5.45 7.98 11.95
CA LEU A 53 -6.11 7.98 10.64
C LEU A 53 -6.15 9.37 10.01
N GLU A 54 -6.28 10.44 10.80
CA GLU A 54 -6.12 11.81 10.30
C GLU A 54 -4.68 12.09 9.85
N GLN A 55 -3.67 11.52 10.52
CA GLN A 55 -2.28 11.60 10.06
C GLN A 55 -2.11 10.88 8.71
N ALA A 56 -2.64 9.67 8.55
CA ALA A 56 -2.63 8.97 7.26
C ALA A 56 -3.34 9.79 6.16
N ARG A 57 -4.54 10.33 6.44
CA ARG A 57 -5.26 11.18 5.49
C ARG A 57 -4.45 12.42 5.10
N LYS A 58 -3.78 13.06 6.06
CA LYS A 58 -2.92 14.22 5.80
C LYS A 58 -1.75 13.84 4.88
N ILE A 59 -1.03 12.76 5.17
CA ILE A 59 0.10 12.28 4.35
C ILE A 59 -0.33 12.10 2.89
N LEU A 60 -1.50 11.49 2.66
CA LEU A 60 -2.03 11.35 1.31
C LEU A 60 -2.36 12.70 0.68
N ARG A 61 -3.07 13.58 1.39
CA ARG A 61 -3.51 14.89 0.87
C ARG A 61 -2.39 15.87 0.61
N ASP A 62 -1.24 15.69 1.26
CA ASP A 62 -0.03 16.45 0.98
C ASP A 62 0.54 16.15 -0.42
N GLN A 63 0.19 15.00 -1.03
CA GLN A 63 0.63 14.61 -2.39
C GLN A 63 -0.52 14.56 -3.39
N VAL A 64 -1.67 13.99 -2.99
CA VAL A 64 -2.82 13.76 -3.85
C VAL A 64 -3.99 14.65 -3.42
N PRO A 65 -4.37 15.65 -4.24
CA PRO A 65 -5.43 16.59 -3.89
C PRO A 65 -6.81 15.92 -3.85
N TYR A 66 -7.75 16.57 -3.17
CA TYR A 66 -9.16 16.19 -3.17
C TYR A 66 -9.69 15.98 -4.60
N TYR A 67 -10.51 14.96 -4.80
CA TYR A 67 -11.13 14.66 -6.09
C TYR A 67 -12.43 15.45 -6.24
N SER A 68 -12.33 16.69 -6.74
CA SER A 68 -13.47 17.60 -6.88
C SER A 68 -14.30 17.37 -8.14
N GLU A 69 -13.63 17.02 -9.23
CA GLU A 69 -14.21 16.78 -10.55
C GLU A 69 -13.41 15.68 -11.24
N ASP A 70 -13.98 15.12 -12.30
CA ASP A 70 -13.31 14.06 -13.03
C ASP A 70 -12.01 14.54 -13.67
N ARG A 71 -10.94 13.79 -13.40
CA ARG A 71 -9.60 14.04 -13.94
C ARG A 71 -8.93 12.73 -14.33
N PHE A 72 -7.79 12.85 -15.00
CA PHE A 72 -6.94 11.69 -15.25
C PHE A 72 -6.49 11.09 -13.90
N PHE A 73 -6.96 9.87 -13.61
CA PHE A 73 -6.89 9.31 -12.26
C PHE A 73 -5.65 8.42 -12.02
N ALA A 74 -5.02 7.90 -13.08
CA ALA A 74 -3.84 7.03 -12.93
C ALA A 74 -2.70 7.67 -12.11
N PRO A 75 -2.37 8.98 -12.28
CA PRO A 75 -1.33 9.62 -11.48
C PRO A 75 -1.62 9.63 -9.98
N ASP A 76 -2.89 9.70 -9.58
CA ASP A 76 -3.27 9.68 -8.16
C ASP A 76 -3.02 8.29 -7.56
N ILE A 77 -3.34 7.22 -8.31
CA ILE A 77 -3.08 5.84 -7.92
C ILE A 77 -1.56 5.59 -7.84
N GLU A 78 -0.80 6.06 -8.82
CA GLU A 78 0.66 5.92 -8.84
C GLU A 78 1.30 6.62 -7.63
N GLN A 79 0.95 7.87 -7.35
CA GLN A 79 1.46 8.62 -6.20
C GLN A 79 1.09 7.95 -4.87
N ALA A 80 -0.15 7.49 -4.71
CA ALA A 80 -0.57 6.76 -3.52
C ALA A 80 0.18 5.43 -3.34
N SER A 81 0.42 4.71 -4.44
CA SER A 81 1.20 3.47 -4.44
C SER A 81 2.67 3.71 -4.07
N GLU A 82 3.27 4.79 -4.58
CA GLU A 82 4.65 5.19 -4.24
C GLU A 82 4.78 5.59 -2.77
N LEU A 83 3.80 6.32 -2.23
CA LEU A 83 3.73 6.62 -0.79
C LEU A 83 3.69 5.33 0.04
N LEU A 84 2.86 4.35 -0.33
CA LEU A 84 2.83 3.06 0.36
C LEU A 84 4.17 2.31 0.24
N ALA A 85 4.82 2.37 -0.92
CA ALA A 85 6.11 1.73 -1.15
C ALA A 85 7.22 2.32 -0.27
N SER A 86 7.15 3.61 0.05
CA SER A 86 8.06 4.27 0.99
C SER A 86 7.90 3.81 2.45
N GLY A 87 6.82 3.11 2.78
CA GLY A 87 6.51 2.71 4.15
C GLY A 87 6.05 3.85 5.06
N CYS A 88 5.60 4.99 4.51
CA CYS A 88 5.21 6.17 5.28
C CYS A 88 4.15 5.93 6.37
N LEU A 89 3.34 4.87 6.25
CA LEU A 89 2.32 4.51 7.25
C LEU A 89 2.83 3.58 8.35
N ASN A 90 4.06 3.07 8.25
CA ASN A 90 4.63 2.13 9.23
C ASN A 90 4.73 2.74 10.63
N GLU A 91 5.01 4.04 10.73
CA GLU A 91 5.08 4.77 11.99
C GLU A 91 3.73 4.82 12.74
N LEU A 92 2.63 4.57 12.03
CA LEU A 92 1.29 4.54 12.62
C LEU A 92 0.94 3.18 13.23
N LEU A 93 1.75 2.14 13.01
CA LEU A 93 1.52 0.81 13.57
C LEU A 93 1.82 0.78 15.07
N LEU A 94 1.48 -0.35 15.70
CA LEU A 94 1.89 -0.62 17.07
C LEU A 94 3.34 -1.10 17.07
N PRO A 95 4.16 -0.73 18.07
CA PRO A 95 5.53 -1.20 18.17
C PRO A 95 5.58 -2.72 18.35
N ASN A 96 6.58 -3.37 17.75
CA ASN A 96 6.83 -4.82 17.83
C ASN A 96 5.68 -5.70 17.33
N LEU A 97 4.80 -5.17 16.48
CA LEU A 97 3.69 -5.94 15.91
C LEU A 97 4.14 -6.86 14.78
N LEU A 98 5.07 -6.39 13.93
CA LEU A 98 5.60 -7.14 12.81
C LEU A 98 7.00 -7.69 13.15
N PRO A 99 7.40 -8.87 12.61
CA PRO A 99 8.67 -9.51 12.97
C PRO A 99 9.94 -8.69 12.72
N SER A 100 9.87 -7.69 11.84
CA SER A 100 11.02 -6.90 11.38
C SER A 100 10.74 -5.40 11.33
N LEU A 101 9.78 -4.91 12.13
CA LEU A 101 9.41 -3.49 12.23
C LEU A 101 9.31 -3.05 13.70
#